data_AF-A0A935FUZ7-F1
#
_entry.id   AF-A0A935FUZ7-F1
#
_cell.length_a   1.000
_cell.length_b   1.000
_cell.length_c   1.000
_cell.angle_alpha   90.00
_cell.angle_beta   90.00
_cell.angle_gamma   90.00
#
_symmetry.space_group_name_H-M   'P 1'
#
loop_
_entity.id
_entity.type
_entity.pdbx_description
1 polymer ?
#
loop_
_entity_poly.entity_id
_entity_poly.type
_entity_poly.pdbx_seq_one_letter_code
_entity_poly.pdbx_strand_id
1 'polypeptide(L)'
;MIALLLTRGKALPEQSEARIAVSPAPTSGNDTAPAADIAGLDALFGVDTAALDTPPASAPQTAPTKTRPASSGFTGKAKAAMTAAFLAEAPRLLEAIRTGLTAADAKGVALAAHSLKGSAAYFGGTDIQEIARQIEAFADQDDLDQARELLPALASTLDTTVNALGRLPQETPVATQPPSGPTDLAELRAMSTRLTALIARHNPEAEAVLQQLRARLPGRGAAAELATTLSVQLTVFDFVRAKATAAELNICLNALQ
;
A
#
# COMPACT_ATOMS: atom_id res chain seq x y z
N MET A 1 -28.37 -12.20 -18.18
CA MET A 1 -28.48 -13.32 -17.23
C MET A 1 -28.22 -12.77 -15.83
N ILE A 2 -29.28 -12.34 -15.14
CA ILE A 2 -29.49 -12.14 -13.68
C ILE A 2 -30.72 -11.19 -13.58
N ALA A 3 -31.90 -11.80 -13.60
CA ALA A 3 -33.16 -11.21 -13.19
C ALA A 3 -34.15 -12.37 -13.01
N LEU A 4 -34.32 -12.88 -11.78
CA LEU A 4 -35.58 -13.49 -11.33
C LEU A 4 -35.50 -13.93 -9.85
N LEU A 5 -36.58 -13.63 -9.11
CA LEU A 5 -37.11 -14.33 -7.92
C LEU A 5 -36.71 -13.82 -6.52
N LEU A 6 -37.14 -12.59 -6.22
CA LEU A 6 -37.94 -12.34 -5.01
C LEU A 6 -39.29 -13.06 -5.18
N THR A 7 -39.55 -14.15 -4.44
CA THR A 7 -40.89 -14.60 -4.03
C THR A 7 -40.81 -15.86 -3.18
N ARG A 8 -41.01 -15.71 -1.86
CA ARG A 8 -41.91 -16.55 -1.06
C ARG A 8 -41.99 -16.03 0.36
N GLY A 9 -43.03 -15.24 0.60
CA GLY A 9 -43.58 -15.09 1.95
C GLY A 9 -44.12 -16.43 2.43
N LYS A 10 -43.90 -16.71 3.72
CA LYS A 10 -44.74 -17.63 4.48
C LYS A 10 -44.90 -17.08 5.89
N ALA A 11 -46.17 -17.03 6.29
CA ALA A 11 -46.71 -16.37 7.47
C ALA A 11 -46.34 -17.03 8.81
N LEU A 12 -46.54 -16.24 9.87
CA LEU A 12 -46.44 -16.59 11.29
C LEU A 12 -47.21 -17.87 11.67
N PRO A 13 -46.87 -18.42 12.85
CA PRO A 13 -47.91 -18.58 13.86
C PRO A 13 -47.67 -17.67 15.08
N GLU A 14 -48.74 -16.95 15.39
CA GLU A 14 -49.09 -16.37 16.68
C GLU A 14 -49.17 -17.47 17.76
N GLN A 15 -48.81 -17.19 19.02
CA GLN A 15 -49.63 -17.41 20.23
C GLN A 15 -48.84 -17.31 21.56
N SER A 16 -49.53 -16.72 22.54
CA SER A 16 -49.36 -16.68 24.01
C SER A 16 -48.21 -15.84 24.60
N GLU A 17 -48.46 -14.60 25.01
CA GLU A 17 -49.06 -14.19 26.31
C GLU A 17 -48.15 -14.43 27.52
N ALA A 18 -47.45 -13.38 27.94
CA ALA A 18 -47.26 -13.09 29.36
C ALA A 18 -47.15 -11.56 29.53
N ARG A 19 -48.29 -10.98 29.88
CA ARG A 19 -48.43 -9.62 30.38
C ARG A 19 -47.63 -9.46 31.67
N ILE A 20 -46.73 -8.48 31.74
CA ILE A 20 -46.53 -7.72 32.98
C ILE A 20 -46.60 -6.24 32.59
N ALA A 21 -47.61 -5.58 33.14
CA ALA A 21 -47.94 -4.19 32.92
C ALA A 21 -47.21 -3.30 33.94
N VAL A 22 -46.70 -2.15 33.46
CA VAL A 22 -46.97 -0.76 33.95
C VAL A 22 -46.44 -0.44 35.36
N SER A 23 -45.61 0.59 35.65
CA SER A 23 -45.71 2.04 35.36
C SER A 23 -44.52 2.80 36.04
N PRO A 24 -44.47 4.16 36.09
CA PRO A 24 -43.95 5.06 35.07
C PRO A 24 -42.73 5.88 35.55
N ALA A 25 -42.21 6.72 34.65
CA ALA A 25 -41.11 7.66 34.83
C ALA A 25 -41.26 8.64 36.02
N PRO A 26 -40.12 9.18 36.51
CA PRO A 26 -40.02 10.57 36.90
C PRO A 26 -39.32 11.40 35.81
N THR A 27 -39.87 12.58 35.58
CA THR A 27 -39.41 13.63 34.68
C THR A 27 -38.18 14.37 35.22
N SER A 28 -37.46 14.97 34.25
CA SER A 28 -36.65 16.20 34.35
C SER A 28 -35.15 16.03 34.60
N GLY A 29 -34.36 16.57 33.66
CA GLY A 29 -32.92 16.78 33.79
C GLY A 29 -32.22 16.88 32.43
N ASN A 30 -32.10 18.10 31.91
CA ASN A 30 -31.09 18.44 30.89
C ASN A 30 -29.71 17.94 31.34
N ASP A 31 -28.94 17.34 30.43
CA ASP A 31 -27.56 17.75 30.12
C ASP A 31 -26.87 16.71 29.21
N THR A 32 -26.49 17.20 28.03
CA THR A 32 -25.21 16.99 27.36
C THR A 32 -24.57 15.58 27.43
N ALA A 33 -24.58 14.90 26.29
CA ALA A 33 -23.77 13.70 26.03
C ALA A 33 -22.30 13.91 26.44
N PRO A 34 -21.68 13.00 27.20
CA PRO A 34 -20.24 13.09 27.43
C PRO A 34 -19.54 12.64 26.15
N ALA A 35 -18.71 13.54 25.62
CA ALA A 35 -17.68 13.26 24.66
C ALA A 35 -16.87 12.05 25.13
N ALA A 36 -16.71 11.06 24.25
CA ALA A 36 -15.76 9.98 24.46
C ALA A 36 -14.37 10.61 24.66
N ASP A 37 -13.89 10.49 25.88
CA ASP A 37 -12.64 11.04 26.39
C ASP A 37 -11.44 10.36 25.68
N ILE A 38 -10.84 11.08 24.73
CA ILE A 38 -9.63 10.64 24.01
C ILE A 38 -8.38 10.78 24.91
N ALA A 39 -8.50 11.26 26.16
CA ALA A 39 -7.37 11.34 27.09
C ALA A 39 -6.96 9.99 27.71
N GLY A 40 -7.68 8.90 27.43
CA GLY A 40 -7.37 7.55 27.92
C GLY A 40 -6.41 6.73 27.05
N LEU A 41 -6.04 7.19 25.84
CA LEU A 41 -5.28 6.38 24.88
C LEU A 41 -3.75 6.46 25.03
N ASP A 42 -3.22 7.55 25.60
CA ASP A 42 -1.77 7.75 25.79
C ASP A 42 -1.17 6.82 26.86
N ALA A 43 -1.99 6.34 27.81
CA ALA A 43 -1.57 5.39 28.83
C ALA A 43 -1.38 3.95 28.31
N LEU A 44 -1.83 3.64 27.08
CA LEU A 44 -1.69 2.30 26.49
C LEU A 44 -0.36 2.11 25.74
N PHE A 45 0.34 3.20 25.40
CA PHE A 45 1.59 3.17 24.60
C PHE A 45 2.84 3.68 25.33
N GLY A 46 2.80 3.87 26.66
CA GLY A 46 4.01 3.98 27.49
C GLY A 46 4.99 5.07 27.05
N VAL A 47 4.51 6.25 26.66
CA VAL A 47 5.36 7.42 26.41
C VAL A 47 5.22 8.37 27.59
N ASP A 48 6.23 8.39 28.46
CA ASP A 48 6.35 9.38 29.53
C ASP A 48 6.69 10.75 28.92
N THR A 49 5.69 11.58 28.62
CA THR A 49 5.87 13.00 28.26
C THR A 49 5.89 13.86 29.53
N ALA A 50 6.93 13.71 30.34
CA ALA A 50 7.16 14.57 31.49
C ALA A 50 8.59 15.11 31.50
N ALA A 51 8.82 16.15 30.68
CA ALA A 51 9.64 17.32 30.98
C ALA A 51 10.00 18.03 29.67
N LEU A 52 9.58 19.29 29.53
CA LEU A 52 10.44 20.45 29.26
C LEU A 52 9.53 21.61 28.81
N ASP A 53 9.11 22.39 29.79
CA ASP A 53 8.52 23.71 29.58
C ASP A 53 9.60 24.75 29.87
N THR A 54 10.20 25.34 28.84
CA THR A 54 10.75 26.72 28.83
C THR A 54 11.10 27.11 27.37
N PRO A 55 10.67 28.27 26.84
CA PRO A 55 11.06 28.74 25.51
C PRO A 55 12.40 29.49 25.55
N PRO A 56 13.22 29.40 24.48
CA PRO A 56 14.14 30.48 24.16
C PRO A 56 13.94 31.06 22.76
N ALA A 57 14.27 32.34 22.70
CA ALA A 57 14.15 33.28 21.60
C ALA A 57 14.87 32.90 20.30
N SER A 58 14.39 33.53 19.23
CA SER A 58 14.90 33.59 17.87
C SER A 58 16.43 33.65 17.72
N ALA A 59 16.99 32.73 16.92
CA ALA A 59 18.13 32.94 16.04
C ALA A 59 18.19 31.81 14.97
N PRO A 60 18.74 32.07 13.77
CA PRO A 60 18.58 31.21 12.60
C PRO A 60 19.46 29.97 12.69
N GLN A 61 18.83 28.79 12.79
CA GLN A 61 19.53 27.51 12.71
C GLN A 61 19.65 27.07 11.25
N THR A 62 20.85 27.20 10.72
CA THR A 62 21.33 26.51 9.53
C THR A 62 21.22 24.99 9.75
N ALA A 63 20.22 24.37 9.14
CA ALA A 63 20.01 22.94 9.24
C ALA A 63 21.20 22.17 8.63
N PRO A 64 21.85 21.24 9.37
CA PRO A 64 22.79 20.32 8.77
C PRO A 64 22.01 19.37 7.85
N THR A 65 22.40 19.35 6.58
CA THR A 65 21.97 18.37 5.58
C THR A 65 22.16 16.97 6.15
N LYS A 66 21.09 16.36 6.69
CA LYS A 66 21.00 14.91 6.84
C LYS A 66 20.91 14.35 5.42
N THR A 67 22.05 14.19 4.79
CA THR A 67 22.21 13.37 3.59
C THR A 67 21.79 11.96 4.00
N ARG A 68 20.52 11.63 3.76
CA ARG A 68 20.02 10.26 3.93
C ARG A 68 20.92 9.36 3.06
N PRO A 69 21.40 8.23 3.58
CA PRO A 69 22.14 7.29 2.76
C PRO A 69 21.30 6.95 1.53
N ALA A 70 21.94 6.96 0.37
CA ALA A 70 21.33 6.56 -0.90
C ALA A 70 20.48 5.31 -0.69
N SER A 71 19.26 5.33 -1.23
CA SER A 71 18.27 4.25 -1.17
C SER A 71 18.77 3.00 -1.90
N SER A 72 19.80 2.35 -1.37
CA SER A 72 20.22 1.01 -1.74
C SER A 72 19.36 0.05 -0.94
N GLY A 73 18.26 -0.40 -1.54
CA GLY A 73 17.39 -1.38 -0.89
C GLY A 73 16.09 -1.75 -1.58
N PHE A 74 15.70 -1.10 -2.68
CA PHE A 74 14.49 -1.46 -3.41
C PHE A 74 14.85 -2.16 -4.73
N THR A 75 14.29 -3.36 -4.93
CA THR A 75 14.32 -4.05 -6.22
C THR A 75 13.55 -3.22 -7.26
N GLY A 76 13.89 -3.37 -8.55
CA GLY A 76 13.21 -2.63 -9.63
C GLY A 76 11.68 -2.76 -9.59
N LYS A 77 11.17 -3.94 -9.20
CA LYS A 77 9.73 -4.20 -9.00
C LYS A 77 9.11 -3.34 -7.90
N ALA A 78 9.77 -3.21 -6.75
CA ALA A 78 9.24 -2.46 -5.63
C ALA A 78 9.22 -0.95 -5.96
N LYS A 79 10.23 -0.45 -6.68
CA LYS A 79 10.21 0.92 -7.24
C LYS A 79 9.05 1.11 -8.23
N ALA A 80 8.84 0.17 -9.16
CA ALA A 80 7.74 0.24 -10.13
C ALA A 80 6.36 0.23 -9.45
N ALA A 81 6.16 -0.61 -8.43
CA ALA A 81 4.92 -0.65 -7.66
C ALA A 81 4.65 0.68 -6.94
N MET A 82 5.68 1.30 -6.35
CA MET A 82 5.56 2.61 -5.71
C MET A 82 5.25 3.71 -6.73
N THR A 83 5.92 3.70 -7.89
CA THR A 83 5.62 4.63 -8.99
C THR A 83 4.16 4.49 -9.44
N ALA A 84 3.67 3.27 -9.63
CA ALA A 84 2.29 3.01 -10.02
C ALA A 84 1.29 3.50 -8.97
N ALA A 85 1.56 3.25 -7.67
CA ALA A 85 0.74 3.74 -6.58
C ALA A 85 0.69 5.27 -6.54
N PHE A 86 1.84 5.94 -6.70
CA PHE A 86 1.91 7.40 -6.74
C PHE A 86 1.14 7.99 -7.94
N LEU A 87 1.30 7.42 -9.13
CA LEU A 87 0.59 7.85 -10.33
C LEU A 87 -0.94 7.71 -10.21
N ALA A 88 -1.42 6.73 -9.45
CA ALA A 88 -2.84 6.54 -9.19
C ALA A 88 -3.37 7.47 -8.09
N GLU A 89 -2.60 7.70 -7.04
CA GLU A 89 -3.07 8.38 -5.83
C GLU A 89 -2.88 9.90 -5.87
N ALA A 90 -1.78 10.39 -6.44
CA ALA A 90 -1.47 11.81 -6.42
C ALA A 90 -2.56 12.71 -7.07
N PRO A 91 -3.19 12.34 -8.21
CA PRO A 91 -4.30 13.10 -8.76
C PRO A 91 -5.55 13.10 -7.86
N ARG A 92 -5.80 11.98 -7.15
CA ARG A 92 -6.95 11.87 -6.23
C ARG A 92 -6.76 12.75 -5.01
N LEU A 93 -5.55 12.79 -4.45
CA LEU A 93 -5.20 13.64 -3.32
C LEU A 93 -5.25 15.13 -3.69
N LEU A 94 -4.77 15.51 -4.88
CA LEU A 94 -4.89 16.89 -5.37
C LEU A 94 -6.37 17.32 -5.47
N GLU A 95 -7.22 16.43 -5.98
CA GLU A 95 -8.66 16.69 -6.08
C GLU A 95 -9.34 16.76 -4.71
N ALA A 96 -8.90 15.94 -3.75
CA ALA A 96 -9.37 15.99 -2.37
C ALA A 96 -9.00 17.33 -1.70
N ILE A 97 -7.77 17.83 -1.90
CA ILE A 97 -7.35 19.16 -1.44
C ILE A 97 -8.23 20.23 -2.07
N ARG A 98 -8.44 20.19 -3.39
CA ARG A 98 -9.27 21.17 -4.11
C ARG A 98 -10.72 21.19 -3.60
N THR A 99 -11.30 20.02 -3.37
CA THR A 99 -12.66 19.86 -2.88
C THR A 99 -12.78 20.32 -1.44
N GLY A 100 -11.83 19.93 -0.58
CA GLY A 100 -11.78 20.35 0.82
C GLY A 100 -11.66 21.87 0.96
N LEU A 101 -10.82 22.52 0.15
CA LEU A 101 -10.72 23.99 0.10
C LEU A 101 -12.02 24.66 -0.35
N THR A 102 -12.81 24.02 -1.22
CA THR A 102 -14.11 24.55 -1.66
C THR A 102 -15.18 24.36 -0.58
N ALA A 103 -15.12 23.24 0.15
CA ALA A 103 -16.03 22.89 1.22
C ALA A 103 -15.66 23.50 2.59
N ALA A 104 -14.55 24.26 2.66
CA ALA A 104 -13.97 24.75 3.91
C ALA A 104 -13.66 23.63 4.93
N ASP A 105 -13.27 22.44 4.46
CA ASP A 105 -12.90 21.29 5.28
C ASP A 105 -11.38 21.28 5.53
N ALA A 106 -10.94 22.06 6.52
CA ALA A 106 -9.53 22.19 6.85
C ALA A 106 -8.87 20.86 7.25
N LYS A 107 -9.58 20.01 8.00
CA LYS A 107 -9.07 18.69 8.41
C LYS A 107 -8.89 17.77 7.21
N GLY A 108 -9.85 17.76 6.29
CA GLY A 108 -9.74 17.01 5.04
C GLY A 108 -8.58 17.47 4.17
N VAL A 109 -8.37 18.79 4.07
CA VAL A 109 -7.24 19.38 3.34
C VAL A 109 -5.90 18.97 3.97
N ALA A 110 -5.76 19.12 5.30
CA ALA A 110 -4.55 18.75 6.02
C ALA A 110 -4.20 17.27 5.83
N LEU A 111 -5.18 16.38 5.96
CA LEU A 111 -4.98 14.94 5.78
C LEU A 111 -4.55 14.57 4.35
N ALA A 112 -5.19 15.18 3.34
CA ALA A 112 -4.84 14.92 1.94
C ALA A 112 -3.43 15.45 1.61
N ALA A 113 -3.07 16.63 2.11
CA ALA A 113 -1.74 17.22 1.95
C ALA A 113 -0.67 16.38 2.66
N HIS A 114 -0.93 15.92 3.89
CA HIS A 114 -0.04 15.01 4.62
C HIS A 114 0.25 13.72 3.84
N SER A 115 -0.80 13.11 3.29
CA SER A 115 -0.71 11.88 2.50
C SER A 115 0.10 12.11 1.22
N LEU A 116 -0.08 13.26 0.58
CA LEU A 116 0.65 13.63 -0.63
C LEU A 116 2.15 13.88 -0.35
N LYS A 117 2.47 14.56 0.75
CA LYS A 117 3.84 14.77 1.24
C LYS A 117 4.56 13.43 1.46
N GLY A 118 3.89 12.47 2.10
CA GLY A 118 4.44 11.14 2.36
C GLY A 118 4.72 10.34 1.09
N SER A 119 3.78 10.38 0.14
CA SER A 119 3.93 9.65 -1.14
C SER A 119 5.00 10.25 -2.06
N ALA A 120 5.18 11.58 -2.05
CA ALA A 120 6.21 12.27 -2.84
C ALA A 120 7.66 12.04 -2.34
N ALA A 121 7.84 11.65 -1.07
CA ALA A 121 9.14 11.44 -0.43
C ALA A 121 10.07 10.47 -1.17
N TYR A 122 9.47 9.50 -1.86
CA TYR A 122 10.17 8.40 -2.48
C TYR A 122 10.80 8.75 -3.83
N PHE A 123 10.32 9.80 -4.50
CA PHE A 123 10.74 10.17 -5.85
C PHE A 123 11.71 11.36 -5.88
N GLY A 124 12.18 11.82 -4.73
CA GLY A 124 13.01 13.02 -4.64
C GLY A 124 12.23 14.29 -5.02
N GLY A 125 10.90 14.26 -4.94
CA GLY A 125 10.02 15.39 -5.23
C GLY A 125 10.02 16.41 -4.08
N THR A 126 11.19 16.98 -3.78
CA THR A 126 11.38 17.99 -2.72
C THR A 126 10.37 19.13 -2.83
N ASP A 127 10.04 19.53 -4.05
CA ASP A 127 9.14 20.66 -4.30
C ASP A 127 7.68 20.29 -3.98
N ILE A 128 7.23 19.08 -4.34
CA ILE A 128 5.87 18.60 -3.98
C ILE A 128 5.76 18.45 -2.47
N GLN A 129 6.79 17.89 -1.82
CA GLN A 129 6.79 17.73 -0.38
C GLN A 129 6.70 19.06 0.35
N GLU A 130 7.45 20.06 -0.09
CA GLU A 130 7.49 21.36 0.56
C GLU A 130 6.17 22.11 0.39
N ILE A 131 5.60 22.11 -0.82
CA ILE A 131 4.29 22.74 -1.06
C ILE A 131 3.19 22.02 -0.28
N ALA A 132 3.18 20.68 -0.29
CA ALA A 132 2.21 19.90 0.48
C ALA A 132 2.34 20.12 2.00
N ARG A 133 3.58 20.25 2.51
CA ARG A 133 3.86 20.59 3.91
C ARG A 133 3.32 21.97 4.28
N GLN A 134 3.44 22.96 3.39
CA GLN A 134 2.90 24.30 3.62
C GLN A 134 1.37 24.28 3.62
N ILE A 135 0.74 23.59 2.66
CA ILE A 135 -0.72 23.43 2.62
C ILE A 135 -1.25 22.72 3.88
N GLU A 136 -0.58 21.66 4.33
CA GLU A 136 -0.89 20.96 5.59
C GLU A 136 -0.82 21.92 6.78
N ALA A 137 0.27 22.70 6.90
CA ALA A 137 0.45 23.64 8.00
C ALA A 137 -0.60 24.77 8.00
N PHE A 138 -0.95 25.32 6.84
CA PHE A 138 -2.00 26.34 6.74
C PHE A 138 -3.37 25.77 7.07
N ALA A 139 -3.68 24.56 6.60
CA ALA A 139 -4.94 23.89 6.92
C ALA A 139 -5.05 23.51 8.41
N ASP A 140 -3.97 23.07 9.05
CA ASP A 140 -3.94 22.83 10.51
C ASP A 140 -4.19 24.12 11.33
N GLN A 141 -3.87 25.29 10.75
CA GLN A 141 -4.13 26.61 11.33
C GLN A 141 -5.48 27.21 10.90
N ASP A 142 -6.30 26.45 10.16
CA ASP A 142 -7.58 26.88 9.58
C ASP A 142 -7.46 28.03 8.55
N ASP A 143 -6.25 28.30 8.06
CA ASP A 143 -5.95 29.32 7.05
C ASP A 143 -6.07 28.75 5.62
N LEU A 144 -7.31 28.48 5.21
CA LEU A 144 -7.59 27.89 3.90
C LEU A 144 -7.37 28.84 2.73
N ASP A 145 -7.25 30.14 2.98
CA ASP A 145 -6.97 31.12 1.94
C ASP A 145 -5.50 31.03 1.50
N GLN A 146 -4.56 30.99 2.46
CA GLN A 146 -3.15 30.75 2.15
C GLN A 146 -2.92 29.37 1.50
N ALA A 147 -3.62 28.33 1.97
CA ALA A 147 -3.56 27.00 1.34
C ALA A 147 -4.04 27.02 -0.13
N ARG A 148 -5.04 27.86 -0.45
CA ARG A 148 -5.58 27.98 -1.82
C ARG A 148 -4.62 28.68 -2.78
N GLU A 149 -3.82 29.63 -2.30
CA GLU A 149 -2.79 30.30 -3.10
C GLU A 149 -1.69 29.34 -3.60
N LEU A 150 -1.43 28.27 -2.85
CA LEU A 150 -0.43 27.25 -3.20
C LEU A 150 -0.94 26.18 -4.18
N LEU A 151 -2.26 26.09 -4.39
CA LEU A 151 -2.87 25.05 -5.21
C LEU A 151 -2.38 25.03 -6.67
N PRO A 152 -2.22 26.18 -7.37
CA PRO A 152 -1.70 26.18 -8.75
C PRO A 152 -0.27 25.66 -8.84
N ALA A 153 0.58 26.02 -7.87
CA ALA A 153 1.95 25.55 -7.79
C ALA A 153 2.00 24.03 -7.56
N LEU A 154 1.21 23.53 -6.60
CA LEU A 154 1.09 22.10 -6.35
C LEU A 154 0.65 21.32 -7.60
N ALA A 155 -0.39 21.81 -8.28
CA ALA A 155 -0.93 21.17 -9.48
C ALA A 155 0.09 21.12 -10.61
N SER A 156 0.82 22.21 -10.86
CA SER A 156 1.84 22.28 -11.92
C SER A 156 3.02 21.33 -11.65
N THR A 157 3.51 21.31 -10.42
CA THR A 157 4.62 20.42 -10.04
C THR A 157 4.19 18.96 -10.08
N LEU A 158 2.96 18.65 -9.65
CA LEU A 158 2.39 17.31 -9.76
C LEU A 158 2.25 16.85 -11.21
N ASP A 159 1.67 17.68 -12.08
CA ASP A 159 1.51 17.34 -13.50
C ASP A 159 2.87 17.06 -14.15
N THR A 160 3.86 17.92 -13.90
CA THR A 160 5.23 17.73 -14.41
C THR A 160 5.82 16.41 -13.92
N THR A 161 5.64 16.08 -12.65
CA THR A 161 6.18 14.86 -12.04
C THR A 161 5.47 13.61 -12.54
N VAL A 162 4.14 13.62 -12.61
CA VAL A 162 3.31 12.53 -13.13
C VAL A 162 3.65 12.26 -14.60
N ASN A 163 3.78 13.32 -15.40
CA ASN A 163 4.18 13.21 -16.81
C ASN A 163 5.60 12.67 -16.96
N ALA A 164 6.55 13.11 -16.15
CA ALA A 164 7.92 12.60 -16.16
C ALA A 164 7.96 11.10 -15.78
N LEU A 165 7.27 10.72 -14.70
CA LEU A 165 7.21 9.33 -14.23
C LEU A 165 6.45 8.42 -15.20
N GLY A 166 5.40 8.92 -15.85
CA GLY A 166 4.64 8.17 -16.86
C GLY A 166 5.41 7.94 -18.18
N ARG A 167 6.39 8.80 -18.48
CA ARG A 167 7.28 8.66 -19.66
C ARG A 167 8.51 7.81 -19.39
N LEU A 168 8.91 7.64 -18.13
CA LEU A 168 9.92 6.64 -17.81
C LEU A 168 9.38 5.29 -18.26
N PRO A 169 10.19 4.47 -18.95
CA PRO A 169 9.86 3.07 -19.15
C PRO A 169 9.57 2.54 -17.75
N GLN A 170 8.29 2.30 -17.45
CA GLN A 170 7.96 1.40 -16.38
C GLN A 170 8.73 0.16 -16.78
N GLU A 171 9.63 -0.33 -15.92
CA GLU A 171 10.12 -1.69 -16.05
C GLU A 171 8.89 -2.58 -15.81
N THR A 172 8.03 -2.62 -16.82
CA THR A 172 7.15 -3.73 -17.11
C THR A 172 8.06 -4.95 -17.00
N PRO A 173 7.58 -6.05 -16.38
CA PRO A 173 8.28 -7.31 -16.48
C PRO A 173 8.66 -7.45 -17.93
N VAL A 174 9.97 -7.41 -18.21
CA VAL A 174 10.51 -7.59 -19.54
C VAL A 174 9.75 -8.78 -20.08
N ALA A 175 8.92 -8.52 -21.09
CA ALA A 175 8.51 -9.53 -22.02
C ALA A 175 9.84 -9.99 -22.60
N THR A 176 10.48 -10.94 -21.92
CA THR A 176 11.49 -11.78 -22.53
C THR A 176 10.71 -12.45 -23.63
N GLN A 177 10.83 -11.86 -24.81
CA GLN A 177 10.70 -12.55 -26.08
C GLN A 177 11.09 -14.00 -25.83
N PRO A 178 10.20 -14.97 -26.05
CA PRO A 178 10.53 -16.36 -25.78
C PRO A 178 11.84 -16.62 -26.51
N PRO A 179 12.90 -17.13 -25.83
CA PRO A 179 14.02 -17.67 -26.57
C PRO A 179 13.45 -18.85 -27.34
N SER A 180 13.18 -18.60 -28.62
CA SER A 180 12.97 -19.60 -29.65
C SER A 180 14.30 -20.31 -29.83
N GLY A 181 14.60 -21.22 -28.91
CA GLY A 181 15.77 -22.09 -28.92
C GLY A 181 15.41 -23.40 -28.22
N PRO A 182 16.06 -24.52 -28.60
CA PRO A 182 15.84 -25.80 -27.94
C PRO A 182 16.07 -25.64 -26.42
N THR A 183 15.15 -26.16 -25.62
CA THR A 183 15.22 -26.16 -24.16
C THR A 183 16.51 -26.84 -23.71
N ASP A 184 17.57 -26.06 -23.47
CA ASP A 184 18.80 -26.60 -22.92
C ASP A 184 18.53 -26.99 -21.46
N LEU A 185 18.61 -28.28 -21.17
CA LEU A 185 18.42 -28.82 -19.83
C LEU A 185 19.41 -28.17 -18.84
N ALA A 186 20.59 -27.72 -19.30
CA ALA A 186 21.52 -26.93 -18.49
C ALA A 186 20.92 -25.58 -18.06
N GLU A 187 20.18 -24.91 -18.94
CA GLU A 187 19.52 -23.64 -18.64
C GLU A 187 18.36 -23.85 -17.64
N LEU A 188 17.55 -24.91 -17.81
CA LEU A 188 16.51 -25.26 -16.84
C LEU A 188 17.08 -25.54 -15.44
N ARG A 189 18.21 -26.25 -15.35
CA ARG A 189 18.92 -26.51 -14.09
C ARG A 189 19.45 -25.22 -13.45
N ALA A 190 20.03 -24.34 -14.25
CA ALA A 190 20.49 -23.03 -13.77
C ALA A 190 19.33 -22.18 -13.23
N MET A 191 18.20 -22.16 -13.92
CA MET A 191 16.98 -21.48 -13.48
C MET A 191 16.43 -22.07 -12.16
N SER A 192 16.39 -23.40 -12.03
CA SER A 192 15.95 -24.08 -10.79
C SER A 192 16.88 -23.80 -9.59
N THR A 193 18.19 -23.77 -9.83
CA THR A 193 19.19 -23.41 -8.81
C THR A 193 19.01 -21.96 -8.35
N ARG A 194 18.85 -21.02 -9.30
CA ARG A 194 18.57 -19.61 -9.00
C ARG A 194 17.26 -19.47 -8.22
N LEU A 195 16.21 -20.19 -8.63
CA LEU A 195 14.91 -20.17 -7.95
C LEU A 195 15.03 -20.59 -6.48
N THR A 196 15.75 -21.67 -6.21
CA THR A 196 15.99 -22.16 -4.84
C THR A 196 16.68 -21.10 -3.97
N ALA A 197 17.69 -20.41 -4.51
CA ALA A 197 18.38 -19.34 -3.81
C ALA A 197 17.49 -18.11 -3.54
N LEU A 198 16.58 -17.78 -4.45
CA LEU A 198 15.63 -16.67 -4.29
C LEU A 198 14.58 -16.99 -3.22
N ILE A 199 14.03 -18.21 -3.22
CA ILE A 199 13.06 -18.66 -2.21
C ILE A 199 13.70 -18.67 -0.82
N ALA A 200 14.96 -19.10 -0.70
CA ALA A 200 15.70 -19.07 0.56
C ALA A 200 15.78 -17.67 1.19
N ARG A 201 15.88 -16.63 0.35
CA ARG A 201 15.97 -15.21 0.73
C ARG A 201 14.62 -14.49 0.74
N HIS A 202 13.51 -15.21 0.56
CA HIS A 202 12.15 -14.66 0.42
C HIS A 202 12.08 -13.54 -0.64
N ASN A 203 12.84 -13.69 -1.73
CA ASN A 203 12.93 -12.67 -2.76
C ASN A 203 11.71 -12.76 -3.70
N PRO A 204 10.96 -11.65 -3.93
CA PRO A 204 9.80 -11.61 -4.85
C PRO A 204 10.15 -11.86 -6.33
N GLU A 205 11.43 -11.95 -6.68
CA GLU A 205 11.88 -12.44 -7.99
C GLU A 205 11.65 -13.94 -8.19
N ALA A 206 11.50 -14.72 -7.12
CA ALA A 206 11.29 -16.16 -7.20
C ALA A 206 10.11 -16.53 -8.11
N GLU A 207 8.99 -15.80 -8.01
CA GLU A 207 7.80 -16.03 -8.81
C GLU A 207 8.05 -15.80 -10.31
N ALA A 208 8.81 -14.76 -10.66
CA ALA A 208 9.15 -14.47 -12.06
C ALA A 208 10.05 -15.55 -12.66
N VAL A 209 11.06 -16.02 -11.90
CA VAL A 209 11.93 -17.11 -12.35
C VAL A 209 11.13 -18.41 -12.51
N LEU A 210 10.20 -18.69 -11.59
CA LEU A 210 9.31 -19.85 -11.69
C LEU A 210 8.41 -19.78 -12.92
N GLN A 211 7.83 -18.61 -13.23
CA GLN A 211 6.99 -18.43 -14.41
C GLN A 211 7.78 -18.70 -15.71
N GLN A 212 9.02 -18.19 -15.79
CA GLN A 212 9.90 -18.47 -16.92
C GLN A 212 10.26 -19.95 -17.02
N LEU A 213 10.53 -20.62 -15.89
CA LEU A 213 10.86 -22.05 -15.86
C LEU A 213 9.66 -22.89 -16.34
N ARG A 214 8.44 -22.57 -15.88
CA ARG A 214 7.20 -23.23 -16.31
C ARG A 214 6.92 -23.08 -17.81
N ALA A 215 7.23 -21.92 -18.39
CA ALA A 215 7.02 -21.68 -19.82
C ALA A 215 7.91 -22.57 -20.71
N ARG A 216 9.04 -23.06 -20.18
CA ARG A 216 10.01 -23.87 -20.91
C ARG A 216 9.94 -25.36 -20.60
N LEU A 217 9.31 -25.74 -19.49
CA LEU A 217 9.04 -27.14 -19.19
C LEU A 217 7.95 -27.69 -20.11
N PRO A 218 8.06 -28.95 -20.57
CA PRO A 218 6.95 -29.62 -21.21
C PRO A 218 5.77 -29.68 -20.23
N GLY A 219 4.55 -29.38 -20.69
CA GLY A 219 3.35 -29.29 -19.85
C GLY A 219 2.91 -30.60 -19.16
N ARG A 220 3.69 -31.68 -19.27
CA ARG A 220 3.48 -32.97 -18.61
C ARG A 220 4.80 -33.49 -18.04
N GLY A 221 4.75 -34.10 -16.86
CA GLY A 221 5.89 -34.71 -16.18
C GLY A 221 6.14 -34.15 -14.79
N ALA A 222 6.92 -34.88 -14.00
CA ALA A 222 7.17 -34.56 -12.58
C ALA A 222 7.70 -33.13 -12.36
N ALA A 223 8.62 -32.65 -13.22
CA ALA A 223 9.14 -31.28 -13.14
C ALA A 223 8.05 -30.21 -13.33
N ALA A 224 7.07 -30.43 -14.22
CA ALA A 224 5.99 -29.49 -14.48
C ALA A 224 4.95 -29.47 -13.35
N GLU A 225 4.69 -30.63 -12.74
CA GLU A 225 3.82 -30.75 -11.57
C GLU A 225 4.43 -30.08 -10.34
N LEU A 226 5.73 -30.30 -10.11
CA LEU A 226 6.48 -29.62 -9.03
C LEU A 226 6.51 -28.11 -9.24
N ALA A 227 6.75 -27.63 -10.46
CA ALA A 227 6.73 -26.20 -10.76
C ALA A 227 5.33 -25.58 -10.57
N THR A 228 4.27 -26.32 -10.89
CA THR A 228 2.88 -25.88 -10.65
C THR A 228 2.57 -25.82 -9.15
N THR A 229 2.97 -26.84 -8.40
CA THR A 229 2.81 -26.90 -6.93
C THR A 229 3.55 -25.75 -6.26
N LEU A 230 4.78 -25.50 -6.70
CA LEU A 230 5.61 -24.40 -6.20
C LEU A 230 4.97 -23.04 -6.46
N SER A 231 4.26 -22.89 -7.59
CA SER A 231 3.55 -21.66 -7.92
C SER A 231 2.44 -21.38 -6.91
N VAL A 232 1.64 -22.40 -6.57
CA VAL A 232 0.57 -22.28 -5.58
C VAL A 232 1.14 -21.90 -4.21
N GLN A 233 2.22 -22.56 -3.79
CA GLN A 233 2.87 -22.30 -2.50
C GLN A 233 3.41 -20.87 -2.39
N LEU A 234 4.02 -20.34 -3.45
CA LEU A 234 4.50 -18.95 -3.46
C LEU A 234 3.35 -17.94 -3.42
N THR A 235 2.22 -18.21 -4.09
CA THR A 235 1.04 -17.33 -4.05
C THR A 235 0.41 -17.27 -2.65
N VAL A 236 0.46 -18.36 -1.87
CA VAL A 236 -0.04 -18.39 -0.48
C VAL A 236 1.04 -18.10 0.56
N PHE A 237 2.23 -17.64 0.13
CA PHE A 237 3.38 -17.32 0.99
C PHE A 237 3.90 -18.48 1.87
N ASP A 238 3.68 -19.74 1.47
CA ASP A 238 4.19 -20.92 2.18
C ASP A 238 5.64 -21.22 1.78
N PHE A 239 6.57 -20.43 2.32
CA PHE A 239 8.00 -20.54 2.00
C PHE A 239 8.65 -21.82 2.54
N VAL A 240 8.06 -22.47 3.55
CA VAL A 240 8.60 -23.72 4.11
C VAL A 240 8.39 -24.84 3.11
N ARG A 241 7.16 -25.02 2.62
CA ARG A 241 6.87 -26.01 1.59
C ARG A 241 7.50 -25.65 0.25
N ALA A 242 7.54 -24.36 -0.10
CA ALA A 242 8.20 -23.89 -1.32
C ALA A 242 9.68 -24.26 -1.39
N LYS A 243 10.43 -24.19 -0.28
CA LYS A 243 11.84 -24.61 -0.24
C LYS A 243 11.99 -26.11 -0.50
N ALA A 244 11.14 -26.94 0.10
CA ALA A 244 11.16 -28.38 -0.09
C ALA A 244 10.84 -28.75 -1.55
N THR A 245 9.76 -28.21 -2.10
CA THR A 245 9.34 -28.46 -3.49
C THR A 245 10.35 -27.93 -4.51
N ALA A 246 11.03 -26.80 -4.23
CA ALA A 246 12.11 -26.30 -5.09
C ALA A 246 13.34 -27.22 -5.10
N ALA A 247 13.69 -27.81 -3.95
CA ALA A 247 14.76 -28.79 -3.87
C ALA A 247 14.43 -30.07 -4.66
N GLU A 248 13.20 -30.56 -4.56
CA GLU A 248 12.72 -31.70 -5.34
C GLU A 248 12.73 -31.42 -6.85
N LEU A 249 12.33 -30.22 -7.27
CA LEU A 249 12.40 -29.79 -8.66
C LEU A 249 13.84 -29.81 -9.17
N ASN A 250 14.80 -29.33 -8.37
CA ASN A 250 16.21 -29.31 -8.74
C ASN A 250 16.78 -30.74 -8.87
N ILE A 251 16.41 -31.65 -7.96
CA ILE A 251 16.78 -33.08 -8.05
C ILE A 251 16.19 -33.69 -9.33
N CYS A 252 14.91 -33.45 -9.60
CA CYS A 252 14.22 -33.95 -10.78
C CYS A 252 14.92 -33.51 -12.08
N LEU A 253 15.28 -32.23 -12.20
CA LEU A 253 15.97 -31.71 -13.38
C LEU A 253 17.40 -32.23 -13.53
N ASN A 254 18.10 -32.54 -12.43
CA ASN A 254 19.41 -33.16 -12.47
C ASN A 254 19.37 -34.64 -12.89
N ALA A 255 18.26 -35.33 -12.64
CA ALA A 255 18.08 -36.74 -12.99
C ALA A 255 17.77 -37.00 -14.49
N LEU A 256 17.37 -35.99 -15.26
CA LEU A 256 16.98 -36.10 -16.68
C LEU A 256 18.18 -36.20 -17.66
N GLN A 257 19.26 -36.90 -17.29
CA GLN A 257 20.47 -37.04 -18.14
C GLN A 257 20.21 -37.75 -19.48
#